data_AF-E8MDD2-F1
#
_entry.id   AF-E8MDD2-F1
#
_cell.length_a   1.000
_cell.length_b   1.000
_cell.length_c   1.000
_cell.angle_alpha   90.00
_cell.angle_beta   90.00
_cell.angle_gamma   90.00
#
_symmetry.space_group_name_H-M   'P 1'
#
loop_
_entity.id
_entity.type
_entity.pdbx_description
1 polymer ?
#
loop_
_entity_poly.entity_id
_entity_poly.type
_entity_poly.pdbx_seq_one_letter_code
_entity_poly.pdbx_strand_id
1 'polypeptide(L)'
;MKLTSFKHKTRKGPDYRHGEQVSFQDIQQTFGMGNIRIGNWVTREEKDLAANLIFDSFADLAFMLALPPEAMGLRGNLNLAFGSGGRKGVQAHYAPHQRELALAKNAGAGALAHEFWHAFDHYIADKAFDVRASSIRKTMFASDCWLMDKTPLVHPLNERLLSIFDTTLLTEDSSDKHDYVARSVSADKIIGKSYFSLPTEMMARAFEAAIESCPSIRNPYLVSGTTAPDMAPVYPDMAHRTAIYNALIAYFKPLGEALSR
;
A
#
# COMPACT_ATOMS: atom_id res chain seq x y z
N MET A 1 4.50 13.02 12.57
CA MET A 1 3.26 13.41 13.29
C MET A 1 3.07 12.45 14.46
N LYS A 2 3.00 12.92 15.72
CA LYS A 2 2.91 12.02 16.91
C LYS A 2 1.61 11.20 16.90
N LEU A 3 1.65 9.91 17.29
CA LEU A 3 0.47 9.02 17.33
C LEU A 3 -0.72 9.64 18.09
N THR A 4 -0.44 10.33 19.19
CA THR A 4 -1.47 10.99 20.01
C THR A 4 -2.26 12.08 19.28
N SER A 5 -1.73 12.65 18.19
CA SER A 5 -2.47 13.60 17.35
C SER A 5 -3.66 12.97 16.61
N PHE A 6 -3.69 11.63 16.49
CA PHE A 6 -4.83 10.91 15.91
C PHE A 6 -5.99 10.76 16.86
N LYS A 7 -5.79 10.95 18.16
CA LYS A 7 -6.87 10.97 19.16
C LYS A 7 -7.96 11.99 18.81
N HIS A 8 -7.62 13.02 18.02
CA HIS A 8 -8.52 14.09 17.59
C HIS A 8 -8.75 14.14 16.07
N LYS A 9 -8.13 13.26 15.27
CA LYS A 9 -8.40 13.16 13.84
C LYS A 9 -9.52 12.16 13.61
N THR A 10 -10.69 12.65 13.20
CA THR A 10 -11.86 11.82 13.00
C THR A 10 -11.74 11.01 11.70
N ARG A 11 -11.63 9.69 11.85
CA ARG A 11 -11.94 8.74 10.79
C ARG A 11 -13.43 8.83 10.44
N LYS A 12 -13.78 8.71 9.17
CA LYS A 12 -15.15 8.54 8.66
C LYS A 12 -15.20 7.25 7.85
N GLY A 13 -16.10 6.34 8.19
CA GLY A 13 -16.27 5.03 7.55
C GLY A 13 -17.12 4.11 8.42
N PRO A 14 -17.36 2.86 7.99
CA PRO A 14 -18.07 1.87 8.80
C PRO A 14 -17.41 1.65 10.17
N ASP A 15 -18.20 1.34 11.20
CA ASP A 15 -17.65 0.93 12.50
C ASP A 15 -17.44 -0.59 12.51
N TYR A 16 -16.18 -1.01 12.39
CA TYR A 16 -15.79 -2.42 12.38
C TYR A 16 -15.51 -2.98 13.77
N ARG A 17 -15.30 -2.10 14.76
CA ARG A 17 -14.98 -2.49 16.14
C ARG A 17 -16.20 -2.47 17.04
N HIS A 18 -17.29 -1.85 16.60
CA HIS A 18 -18.53 -1.70 17.38
C HIS A 18 -18.30 -1.04 18.74
N GLY A 19 -17.40 -0.05 18.78
CA GLY A 19 -16.99 0.64 20.01
C GLY A 19 -15.97 -0.11 20.88
N GLU A 20 -15.58 -1.33 20.53
CA GLU A 20 -14.66 -2.14 21.32
C GLU A 20 -13.19 -1.78 21.09
N GLN A 21 -12.37 -2.02 22.12
CA GLN A 21 -10.92 -1.96 22.03
C GLN A 21 -10.40 -3.23 21.37
N VAL A 22 -9.62 -3.09 20.30
CA VAL A 22 -8.93 -4.23 19.69
C VAL A 22 -7.46 -4.30 20.10
N SER A 23 -6.89 -5.48 20.01
CA SER A 23 -5.50 -5.77 20.26
C SER A 23 -4.76 -6.08 18.96
N PHE A 24 -3.42 -6.13 19.03
CA PHE A 24 -2.62 -6.63 17.92
C PHE A 24 -2.90 -8.10 17.59
N GLN A 25 -3.35 -8.90 18.56
CA GLN A 25 -3.77 -10.28 18.28
C GLN A 25 -5.02 -10.31 17.40
N ASP A 26 -5.98 -9.40 17.64
CA ASP A 26 -7.19 -9.28 16.81
C ASP A 26 -6.83 -8.85 15.38
N ILE A 27 -5.85 -7.95 15.21
CA ILE A 27 -5.30 -7.59 13.89
C ILE A 27 -4.72 -8.82 13.20
N GLN A 28 -3.92 -9.62 13.91
CA GLN A 28 -3.29 -10.81 13.34
C GLN A 28 -4.33 -11.81 12.82
N GLN A 29 -5.34 -12.09 13.65
CA GLN A 29 -6.37 -13.07 13.35
C GLN A 29 -7.33 -12.58 12.26
N THR A 30 -7.82 -11.34 12.37
CA THR A 30 -8.81 -10.78 11.43
C THR A 30 -8.23 -10.58 10.04
N PHE A 31 -7.00 -10.08 9.95
CA PHE A 31 -6.39 -9.72 8.67
C PHE A 31 -5.44 -10.78 8.11
N GLY A 32 -5.32 -11.94 8.76
CA GLY A 32 -4.47 -13.04 8.29
C GLY A 32 -2.98 -12.70 8.24
N MET A 33 -2.50 -11.83 9.13
CA MET A 33 -1.09 -11.42 9.19
C MET A 33 -0.20 -12.58 9.63
N GLY A 34 1.04 -12.62 9.14
CA GLY A 34 2.03 -13.63 9.51
C GLY A 34 2.46 -13.50 10.98
N ASN A 35 3.46 -12.67 11.24
CA ASN A 35 3.94 -12.33 12.58
C ASN A 35 3.68 -10.87 12.90
N ILE A 36 3.42 -10.58 14.19
CA ILE A 36 3.34 -9.22 14.69
C ILE A 36 4.38 -8.98 15.78
N ARG A 37 5.17 -7.91 15.63
CA ARG A 37 6.19 -7.50 16.61
C ARG A 37 5.86 -6.11 17.14
N ILE A 38 6.00 -5.95 18.45
CA ILE A 38 5.81 -4.67 19.14
C ILE A 38 7.13 -4.29 19.79
N GLY A 39 7.57 -3.04 19.61
CA GLY A 39 8.82 -2.56 20.19
C GLY A 39 8.77 -2.48 21.72
N ASN A 40 9.87 -2.84 22.38
CA ASN A 40 9.98 -2.91 23.85
C ASN A 40 9.64 -1.63 24.60
N TRP A 41 9.73 -0.47 23.94
CA TRP A 41 9.51 0.83 24.57
C TRP A 41 8.08 1.37 24.37
N VAL A 42 7.17 0.61 23.73
CA VAL A 42 5.78 1.03 23.46
C VAL A 42 4.97 0.96 24.75
N THR A 43 4.34 2.06 25.15
CA THR A 43 3.47 2.05 26.36
C THR A 43 2.17 1.29 26.08
N ARG A 44 1.42 0.92 27.12
CA ARG A 44 0.13 0.25 26.95
C ARG A 44 -0.86 1.13 26.17
N GLU A 45 -0.92 2.40 26.51
CA GLU A 45 -1.82 3.37 25.87
C GLU A 45 -1.45 3.58 24.39
N GLU A 46 -0.15 3.64 24.07
CA GLU A 46 0.32 3.71 22.68
C GLU A 46 -0.04 2.44 21.91
N LYS A 47 0.10 1.27 22.55
CA LYS A 47 -0.25 -0.03 21.95
C LYS A 47 -1.75 -0.10 21.65
N ASP A 48 -2.60 0.28 22.60
CA ASP A 48 -4.05 0.22 22.47
C ASP A 48 -4.56 1.19 21.39
N LEU A 49 -4.03 2.42 21.37
CA LEU A 49 -4.35 3.40 20.32
C LEU A 49 -3.89 2.93 18.94
N ALA A 50 -2.65 2.43 18.83
CA ALA A 50 -2.12 1.93 17.57
C ALA A 50 -2.91 0.74 17.04
N ALA A 51 -3.32 -0.19 17.92
CA ALA A 51 -4.12 -1.34 17.53
C ALA A 51 -5.45 -0.89 16.88
N ASN A 52 -6.18 0.03 17.50
CA ASN A 52 -7.43 0.55 16.93
C ASN A 52 -7.20 1.23 15.57
N LEU A 53 -6.17 2.07 15.45
CA LEU A 53 -5.89 2.80 14.21
C LEU A 53 -5.48 1.88 13.08
N ILE A 54 -4.62 0.90 13.35
CA ILE A 54 -4.16 -0.07 12.35
C ILE A 54 -5.31 -0.99 11.93
N PHE A 55 -6.12 -1.45 12.88
CA PHE A 55 -7.30 -2.28 12.60
C PHE A 55 -8.29 -1.55 11.70
N ASP A 56 -8.66 -0.31 12.08
CA ASP A 56 -9.58 0.51 11.31
C ASP A 56 -9.04 0.80 9.89
N SER A 57 -7.72 0.99 9.75
CA SER A 57 -7.07 1.19 8.45
C SER A 57 -7.04 -0.04 7.55
N PHE A 58 -6.74 -1.23 8.08
CA PHE A 58 -6.80 -2.45 7.28
C PHE A 58 -8.24 -2.82 6.90
N ALA A 59 -9.20 -2.61 7.81
CA ALA A 59 -10.61 -2.83 7.51
C ALA A 59 -11.13 -1.87 6.44
N ASP A 60 -10.78 -0.58 6.51
CA ASP A 60 -11.07 0.39 5.46
C ASP A 60 -10.45 0.00 4.12
N LEU A 61 -9.20 -0.42 4.12
CA LEU A 61 -8.51 -0.82 2.91
C LEU A 61 -9.15 -2.07 2.28
N ALA A 62 -9.46 -3.09 3.08
CA ALA A 62 -10.15 -4.29 2.64
C ALA A 62 -11.53 -3.95 2.05
N PHE A 63 -12.30 -3.07 2.72
CA PHE A 63 -13.58 -2.59 2.22
C PHE A 63 -13.44 -1.86 0.87
N MET A 64 -12.51 -0.91 0.76
CA MET A 64 -12.30 -0.14 -0.47
C MET A 64 -11.87 -1.03 -1.63
N LEU A 65 -11.05 -2.05 -1.39
CA LEU A 65 -10.61 -2.99 -2.42
C LEU A 65 -11.60 -4.13 -2.69
N ALA A 66 -12.74 -4.19 -1.99
CA ALA A 66 -13.70 -5.29 -2.06
C ALA A 66 -13.04 -6.67 -1.78
N LEU A 67 -12.18 -6.72 -0.77
CA LEU A 67 -11.49 -7.94 -0.34
C LEU A 67 -12.02 -8.43 1.01
N PRO A 68 -12.02 -9.75 1.27
CA PRO A 68 -12.19 -10.25 2.62
C PRO A 68 -11.02 -9.79 3.51
N PRO A 69 -11.25 -9.50 4.81
CA PRO A 69 -10.22 -8.99 5.71
C PRO A 69 -8.93 -9.82 5.70
N GLU A 70 -9.02 -11.14 5.66
CA GLU A 70 -7.90 -12.09 5.70
C GLU A 70 -6.95 -11.95 4.49
N ALA A 71 -7.42 -11.37 3.38
CA ALA A 71 -6.59 -11.14 2.21
C ALA A 71 -5.51 -10.07 2.45
N MET A 72 -5.71 -9.17 3.42
CA MET A 72 -4.75 -8.11 3.76
C MET A 72 -3.41 -8.67 4.22
N GLY A 73 -3.39 -9.84 4.83
CA GLY A 73 -2.17 -10.51 5.28
C GLY A 73 -1.40 -11.22 4.17
N LEU A 74 -1.88 -11.15 2.92
CA LEU A 74 -1.24 -11.74 1.74
C LEU A 74 -0.98 -13.24 1.94
N ARG A 75 -1.99 -13.96 2.43
CA ARG A 75 -1.92 -15.38 2.84
C ARG A 75 -0.83 -15.64 3.90
N GLY A 76 -0.79 -14.81 4.95
CA GLY A 76 0.20 -14.92 6.03
C GLY A 76 1.63 -14.52 5.63
N ASN A 77 1.85 -13.92 4.45
CA ASN A 77 3.17 -13.48 4.02
C ASN A 77 3.51 -12.06 4.48
N LEU A 78 2.53 -11.30 4.97
CA LEU A 78 2.74 -9.96 5.48
C LEU A 78 2.89 -9.97 6.99
N ASN A 79 4.07 -9.56 7.46
CA ASN A 79 4.36 -9.32 8.86
C ASN A 79 4.08 -7.85 9.20
N LEU A 80 3.80 -7.57 10.48
CA LEU A 80 3.62 -6.22 10.99
C LEU A 80 4.60 -5.96 12.14
N ALA A 81 5.29 -4.84 12.11
CA ALA A 81 6.06 -4.37 13.24
C ALA A 81 5.66 -2.96 13.63
N PHE A 82 5.30 -2.78 14.90
CA PHE A 82 4.94 -1.48 15.43
C PHE A 82 5.96 -1.00 16.47
N GLY A 83 6.52 0.19 16.22
CA GLY A 83 7.42 0.86 17.15
C GLY A 83 8.75 0.15 17.39
N SER A 84 9.14 -0.80 16.53
CA SER A 84 10.44 -1.46 16.56
C SER A 84 11.43 -0.78 15.61
N GLY A 85 12.70 -0.60 16.01
CA GLY A 85 13.76 -0.12 15.11
C GLY A 85 13.87 1.41 15.00
N GLY A 86 14.00 2.10 16.15
CA GLY A 86 14.09 3.56 16.25
C GLY A 86 15.31 4.18 15.57
N ARG A 87 15.27 4.34 14.25
CA ARG A 87 16.10 5.30 13.51
C ARG A 87 15.35 6.63 13.41
N LYS A 88 16.00 7.73 13.78
CA LYS A 88 15.45 9.08 13.57
C LYS A 88 15.16 9.27 12.07
N GLY A 89 13.93 9.66 11.72
CA GLY A 89 13.54 10.06 10.36
C GLY A 89 12.76 9.03 9.54
N VAL A 90 12.68 7.76 9.95
CA VAL A 90 11.90 6.73 9.23
C VAL A 90 10.47 6.73 9.74
N GLN A 91 9.50 6.89 8.84
CA GLN A 91 8.09 7.10 9.18
C GLN A 91 7.30 5.79 9.20
N ALA A 92 7.02 5.23 8.04
CA ALA A 92 6.73 3.83 7.87
C ALA A 92 7.63 3.32 6.73
N HIS A 93 7.82 2.01 6.64
CA HIS A 93 8.39 1.40 5.44
C HIS A 93 8.01 -0.08 5.38
N TYR A 94 7.85 -0.59 4.17
CA TYR A 94 7.89 -2.01 3.91
C TYR A 94 9.34 -2.49 3.86
N ALA A 95 9.63 -3.56 4.60
CA ALA A 95 10.94 -4.22 4.63
C ALA A 95 10.85 -5.57 3.89
N PRO A 96 11.31 -5.66 2.63
CA PRO A 96 11.05 -6.84 1.80
C PRO A 96 11.68 -8.13 2.31
N HIS A 97 12.87 -8.04 2.94
CA HIS A 97 13.57 -9.21 3.48
C HIS A 97 12.79 -9.90 4.61
N GLN A 98 12.10 -9.11 5.44
CA GLN A 98 11.22 -9.62 6.49
C GLN A 98 9.77 -9.75 6.03
N ARG A 99 9.43 -9.29 4.82
CA ARG A 99 8.07 -9.08 4.33
C ARG A 99 7.20 -8.35 5.37
N GLU A 100 7.74 -7.27 5.92
CA GLU A 100 7.21 -6.64 7.12
C GLU A 100 6.83 -5.18 6.87
N LEU A 101 5.62 -4.79 7.29
CA LEU A 101 5.24 -3.39 7.43
C LEU A 101 5.76 -2.86 8.76
N ALA A 102 6.80 -2.03 8.71
CA ALA A 102 7.39 -1.41 9.89
C ALA A 102 6.78 -0.01 10.08
N LEU A 103 5.87 0.10 11.04
CA LEU A 103 5.18 1.35 11.41
C LEU A 103 5.89 1.99 12.61
N ALA A 104 6.40 3.21 12.45
CA ALA A 104 7.02 3.92 13.57
C ALA A 104 5.97 4.51 14.52
N LYS A 105 6.41 4.83 15.75
CA LYS A 105 5.51 5.38 16.77
C LYS A 105 5.06 6.81 16.49
N ASN A 106 5.89 7.62 15.83
CA ASN A 106 5.72 9.07 15.71
C ASN A 106 5.64 9.56 14.26
N ALA A 107 5.51 8.62 13.34
CA ALA A 107 5.59 8.80 11.91
C ALA A 107 5.11 7.47 11.28
N GLY A 108 4.44 7.50 10.13
CA GLY A 108 3.70 6.33 9.58
C GLY A 108 2.19 6.54 9.53
N ALA A 109 1.73 7.51 10.33
CA ALA A 109 0.52 8.28 10.14
C ALA A 109 0.31 8.73 8.69
N GLY A 110 -0.62 8.10 7.97
CA GLY A 110 -1.01 8.51 6.62
C GLY A 110 -0.19 7.89 5.48
N ALA A 111 0.58 6.84 5.75
CA ALA A 111 1.38 6.13 4.74
C ALA A 111 1.10 4.61 4.70
N LEU A 112 0.14 4.09 5.47
CA LEU A 112 -0.13 2.65 5.52
C LEU A 112 -0.54 2.09 4.16
N ALA A 113 -1.34 2.82 3.38
CA ALA A 113 -1.72 2.42 2.03
C ALA A 113 -0.50 2.30 1.10
N HIS A 114 0.43 3.26 1.17
CA HIS A 114 1.68 3.26 0.42
C HIS A 114 2.51 2.00 0.71
N GLU A 115 2.74 1.72 2.00
CA GLU A 115 3.53 0.56 2.40
C GLU A 115 2.82 -0.77 2.11
N PHE A 116 1.49 -0.82 2.21
CA PHE A 116 0.73 -1.98 1.79
C PHE A 116 0.91 -2.26 0.29
N TRP A 117 0.94 -1.23 -0.55
CA TRP A 117 1.21 -1.42 -1.97
C TRP A 117 2.58 -2.04 -2.20
N HIS A 118 3.64 -1.53 -1.56
CA HIS A 118 4.98 -2.14 -1.65
C HIS A 118 4.96 -3.63 -1.24
N ALA A 119 4.21 -3.96 -0.19
CA ALA A 119 4.03 -5.34 0.23
C ALA A 119 3.31 -6.21 -0.81
N PHE A 120 2.21 -5.70 -1.37
CA PHE A 120 1.44 -6.38 -2.41
C PHE A 120 2.26 -6.56 -3.69
N ASP A 121 2.96 -5.52 -4.13
CA ASP A 121 3.78 -5.49 -5.34
C ASP A 121 4.95 -6.47 -5.26
N HIS A 122 5.60 -6.58 -4.09
CA HIS A 122 6.58 -7.64 -3.83
C HIS A 122 5.94 -9.03 -3.80
N TYR A 123 4.81 -9.17 -3.12
CA TYR A 123 4.12 -10.45 -2.95
C TYR A 123 3.61 -11.03 -4.26
N ILE A 124 3.09 -10.21 -5.17
CA ILE A 124 2.42 -10.67 -6.38
C ILE A 124 3.40 -10.97 -7.51
N ALA A 125 4.64 -10.47 -7.44
CA ALA A 125 5.66 -10.63 -8.48
C ALA A 125 5.87 -12.09 -8.91
N ASP A 126 6.03 -13.03 -7.95
CA ASP A 126 6.26 -14.45 -8.23
C ASP A 126 5.00 -15.25 -8.63
N LYS A 127 3.82 -14.59 -8.60
CA LYS A 127 2.52 -15.12 -9.04
C LYS A 127 2.09 -14.57 -10.39
N ALA A 128 2.60 -13.38 -10.73
CA ALA A 128 2.28 -12.68 -11.96
C ALA A 128 3.29 -12.93 -13.09
N PHE A 129 4.56 -13.20 -12.77
CA PHE A 129 5.63 -13.30 -13.76
C PHE A 129 6.44 -14.59 -13.63
N ASP A 130 7.03 -15.05 -14.73
CA ASP A 130 8.03 -16.12 -14.68
C ASP A 130 9.36 -15.57 -14.14
N VAL A 131 9.52 -15.70 -12.83
CA VAL A 131 10.69 -15.21 -12.10
C VAL A 131 11.74 -16.31 -11.87
N ARG A 132 11.47 -17.55 -12.26
CA ARG A 132 12.29 -18.74 -11.92
C ARG A 132 13.55 -18.84 -12.77
N ALA A 133 13.56 -18.22 -13.94
CA ALA A 133 14.73 -18.17 -14.83
C ALA A 133 15.84 -17.22 -14.34
N SER A 134 15.60 -16.40 -13.30
CA SER A 134 16.62 -15.48 -12.79
C SER A 134 17.54 -16.20 -11.79
N SER A 135 18.81 -16.39 -12.17
CA SER A 135 19.85 -17.03 -11.37
C SER A 135 20.25 -16.28 -10.09
N ILE A 136 19.66 -15.10 -9.85
CA ILE A 136 19.88 -14.28 -8.65
C ILE A 136 18.54 -14.11 -7.93
N ARG A 137 18.43 -14.62 -6.69
CA ARG A 137 17.28 -14.36 -5.79
C ARG A 137 17.30 -12.91 -5.29
N LYS A 138 17.18 -11.95 -6.19
CA LYS A 138 16.97 -10.54 -5.83
C LYS A 138 15.50 -10.37 -5.42
N THR A 139 15.23 -9.51 -4.43
CA THR A 139 13.87 -9.03 -4.15
C THR A 139 13.31 -8.43 -5.44
N MET A 140 12.14 -8.90 -5.88
CA MET A 140 11.49 -8.41 -7.10
C MET A 140 10.07 -7.95 -6.80
N PHE A 141 9.68 -6.86 -7.45
CA PHE A 141 8.35 -6.29 -7.41
C PHE A 141 7.68 -6.48 -8.77
N ALA A 142 6.36 -6.63 -8.81
CA ALA A 142 5.63 -6.86 -10.03
C ALA A 142 5.70 -5.66 -10.98
N SER A 143 5.72 -4.44 -10.46
CA SER A 143 5.94 -3.20 -11.23
C SER A 143 7.31 -3.16 -11.92
N ASP A 144 8.38 -3.60 -11.22
CA ASP A 144 9.70 -3.75 -11.83
C ASP A 144 9.71 -4.85 -12.91
N CYS A 145 9.01 -5.96 -12.67
CA CYS A 145 8.89 -7.05 -13.65
C CYS A 145 8.18 -6.60 -14.93
N TRP A 146 7.10 -5.82 -14.78
CA TRP A 146 6.38 -5.19 -15.87
C TRP A 146 7.29 -4.24 -16.65
N LEU A 147 8.04 -3.36 -15.97
CA LEU A 147 8.95 -2.43 -16.66
C LEU A 147 10.06 -3.16 -17.43
N MET A 148 10.53 -4.30 -16.93
CA MET A 148 11.56 -5.11 -17.55
C MET A 148 11.03 -6.07 -18.64
N ASP A 149 9.75 -5.97 -19.00
CA ASP A 149 9.08 -6.84 -19.98
C ASP A 149 9.29 -8.33 -19.68
N LYS A 150 9.21 -8.71 -18.39
CA LYS A 150 9.24 -10.12 -18.00
C LYS A 150 7.96 -10.80 -18.45
N THR A 151 8.07 -12.05 -18.89
CA THR A 151 6.93 -12.85 -19.34
C THR A 151 5.89 -13.03 -18.24
N PRO A 152 4.65 -12.54 -18.41
CA PRO A 152 3.57 -12.77 -17.47
C PRO A 152 3.11 -14.23 -17.49
N LEU A 153 2.69 -14.74 -16.34
CA LEU A 153 2.01 -16.04 -16.23
C LEU A 153 0.55 -15.88 -16.65
N VAL A 154 0.07 -16.77 -17.51
CA VAL A 154 -1.30 -16.73 -18.04
C VAL A 154 -2.31 -16.94 -16.91
N HIS A 155 -3.03 -15.88 -16.55
CA HIS A 155 -4.13 -15.91 -15.60
C HIS A 155 -4.98 -14.63 -15.74
N PRO A 156 -6.33 -14.71 -15.67
CA PRO A 156 -7.20 -13.52 -15.82
C PRO A 156 -6.92 -12.41 -14.80
N LEU A 157 -6.52 -12.75 -13.57
CA LEU A 157 -6.09 -11.75 -12.59
C LEU A 157 -4.75 -11.10 -12.98
N ASN A 158 -3.83 -11.84 -13.62
CA ASN A 158 -2.56 -11.26 -14.03
C ASN A 158 -2.76 -10.27 -15.18
N GLU A 159 -3.67 -10.54 -16.12
CA GLU A 159 -4.06 -9.57 -17.15
C GLU A 159 -4.59 -8.27 -16.51
N ARG A 160 -5.48 -8.39 -15.51
CA ARG A 160 -6.01 -7.23 -14.76
C ARG A 160 -4.93 -6.49 -13.98
N LEU A 161 -3.93 -7.21 -13.47
CA LEU A 161 -2.78 -6.61 -12.78
C LEU A 161 -1.95 -5.78 -13.76
N LEU A 162 -1.65 -6.32 -14.95
CA LEU A 162 -0.93 -5.59 -16.00
C LEU A 162 -1.71 -4.34 -16.40
N SER A 163 -3.04 -4.42 -16.53
CA SER A 163 -3.87 -3.25 -16.81
C SER A 163 -3.78 -2.16 -15.74
N ILE A 164 -3.53 -2.49 -14.47
CA ILE A 164 -3.26 -1.48 -13.44
C ILE A 164 -1.94 -0.75 -13.74
N PHE A 165 -0.89 -1.46 -14.11
CA PHE A 165 0.39 -0.86 -14.49
C PHE A 165 0.26 0.01 -15.73
N ASP A 166 -0.38 -0.51 -16.79
CA ASP A 166 -0.61 0.22 -18.04
C ASP A 166 -1.40 1.51 -17.76
N THR A 167 -2.53 1.42 -17.04
CA THR A 167 -3.36 2.59 -16.68
C THR A 167 -2.57 3.63 -15.87
N THR A 168 -1.63 3.19 -15.04
CA THR A 168 -0.86 4.08 -14.17
C THR A 168 0.33 4.72 -14.88
N LEU A 169 0.99 3.99 -15.78
CA LEU A 169 2.32 4.34 -16.29
C LEU A 169 2.33 4.74 -17.76
N LEU A 170 1.28 4.39 -18.53
CA LEU A 170 1.19 4.67 -19.97
C LEU A 170 0.06 5.66 -20.28
N THR A 171 0.11 6.22 -21.49
CA THR A 171 -1.01 6.96 -22.08
C THR A 171 -2.19 6.00 -22.38
N GLU A 172 -3.40 6.55 -22.56
CA GLU A 172 -4.62 5.74 -22.80
C GLU A 172 -4.51 4.82 -24.03
N ASP A 173 -3.76 5.22 -25.05
CA ASP A 173 -3.47 4.45 -26.26
C ASP A 173 -2.26 3.51 -26.13
N SER A 174 -1.62 3.49 -24.95
CA SER A 174 -0.42 2.71 -24.64
C SER A 174 0.80 3.00 -25.54
N SER A 175 0.86 4.17 -26.18
CA SER A 175 1.93 4.52 -27.14
C SER A 175 3.14 5.21 -26.51
N ASP A 176 2.98 5.87 -25.36
CA ASP A 176 4.07 6.49 -24.58
C ASP A 176 3.78 6.39 -23.08
N LYS A 177 4.72 6.84 -22.25
CA LYS A 177 4.55 7.01 -20.80
C LYS A 177 3.53 8.11 -20.49
N HIS A 178 2.76 7.92 -19.43
CA HIS A 178 1.87 8.94 -18.89
C HIS A 178 2.67 10.19 -18.44
N ASP A 179 2.06 11.38 -18.48
CA ASP A 179 2.66 12.63 -17.95
C ASP A 179 3.14 12.47 -16.49
N TYR A 180 2.40 11.65 -15.73
CA TYR A 180 2.76 11.25 -14.37
C TYR A 180 4.21 10.73 -14.24
N VAL A 181 4.66 9.95 -15.22
CA VAL A 181 6.03 9.41 -15.29
C VAL A 181 7.02 10.54 -15.57
N ALA A 182 6.72 11.42 -16.53
CA ALA A 182 7.58 12.54 -16.89
C ALA A 182 7.79 13.52 -15.73
N ARG A 183 6.75 13.79 -14.94
CA ARG A 183 6.85 14.60 -13.72
C ARG A 183 7.69 13.94 -12.63
N SER A 184 7.55 12.62 -12.44
CA SER A 184 8.36 11.86 -11.48
C SER A 184 9.86 11.86 -11.86
N VAL A 185 10.18 11.71 -13.16
CA VAL A 185 11.56 11.82 -13.66
C VAL A 185 12.11 13.24 -13.47
N SER A 186 11.29 14.27 -13.67
CA SER A 186 11.69 15.66 -13.44
C SER A 186 12.02 15.92 -11.97
N ALA A 187 11.25 15.35 -11.03
CA ALA A 187 11.53 15.44 -9.61
C ALA A 187 12.87 14.78 -9.23
N ASP A 188 13.18 13.62 -9.81
CA ASP A 188 14.47 12.93 -9.60
C ASP A 188 15.67 13.75 -10.08
N LYS A 189 15.52 14.44 -11.21
CA LYS A 189 16.56 15.35 -11.73
C LYS A 189 16.83 16.51 -10.77
N ILE A 190 15.79 17.07 -10.14
CA ILE A 190 15.91 18.17 -9.18
C ILE A 190 16.68 17.73 -7.93
N ILE A 191 16.40 16.52 -7.42
CA ILE A 191 17.06 16.01 -6.20
C ILE A 191 18.36 15.24 -6.48
N GLY A 192 18.73 15.04 -7.75
CA GLY A 192 19.95 14.34 -8.16
C GLY A 192 19.98 12.85 -7.79
N LYS A 193 18.82 12.23 -7.58
CA LYS A 193 18.70 10.83 -7.13
C LYS A 193 17.50 10.17 -7.79
N SER A 194 17.66 8.93 -8.22
CA SER A 194 16.53 8.09 -8.65
C SER A 194 15.74 7.62 -7.43
N TYR A 195 14.50 8.08 -7.32
CA TYR A 195 13.60 7.73 -6.23
C TYR A 195 12.13 7.86 -6.68
N PHE A 196 11.70 9.04 -7.10
CA PHE A 196 10.34 9.30 -7.54
C PHE A 196 10.00 8.52 -8.81
N SER A 197 10.93 8.37 -9.76
CA SER A 197 10.64 7.65 -11.02
C SER A 197 10.77 6.12 -10.93
N LEU A 198 11.08 5.57 -9.75
CA LEU A 198 11.08 4.12 -9.57
C LEU A 198 9.64 3.58 -9.73
N PRO A 199 9.41 2.52 -10.54
CA PRO A 199 8.07 1.95 -10.73
C PRO A 199 7.39 1.59 -9.42
N THR A 200 8.11 0.97 -8.50
CA THR A 200 7.64 0.61 -7.16
C THR A 200 7.11 1.81 -6.38
N GLU A 201 7.87 2.91 -6.36
CA GLU A 201 7.49 4.14 -5.68
C GLU A 201 6.35 4.88 -6.38
N MET A 202 6.33 4.88 -7.72
CA MET A 202 5.24 5.46 -8.51
C MET A 202 3.94 4.72 -8.29
N MET A 203 3.97 3.39 -8.33
CA MET A 203 2.78 2.57 -8.12
C MET A 203 2.27 2.72 -6.69
N ALA A 204 3.16 2.80 -5.68
CA ALA A 204 2.76 3.05 -4.30
C ALA A 204 2.10 4.43 -4.11
N ARG A 205 2.66 5.48 -4.73
CA ARG A 205 2.06 6.84 -4.72
C ARG A 205 0.75 6.91 -5.48
N ALA A 206 0.63 6.20 -6.59
CA ALA A 206 -0.59 6.11 -7.36
C ALA A 206 -1.70 5.40 -6.58
N PHE A 207 -1.37 4.28 -5.95
CA PHE A 207 -2.28 3.52 -5.11
C PHE A 207 -2.79 4.34 -3.93
N GLU A 208 -1.90 4.91 -3.11
CA GLU A 208 -2.33 5.68 -1.94
C GLU A 208 -3.17 6.91 -2.36
N ALA A 209 -2.83 7.56 -3.47
CA ALA A 209 -3.58 8.69 -3.99
C ALA A 209 -4.99 8.32 -4.47
N ALA A 210 -5.13 7.15 -5.12
CA ALA A 210 -6.43 6.61 -5.52
C ALA A 210 -7.28 6.24 -4.29
N ILE A 211 -6.67 5.64 -3.26
CA ILE A 211 -7.34 5.30 -2.01
C ILE A 211 -7.78 6.57 -1.24
N GLU A 212 -6.95 7.60 -1.15
CA GLU A 212 -7.30 8.87 -0.48
C GLU A 212 -8.46 9.60 -1.17
N SER A 213 -8.67 9.35 -2.47
CA SER A 213 -9.75 9.93 -3.25
C SER A 213 -11.11 9.23 -3.07
N CYS A 214 -11.21 8.18 -2.24
CA CYS A 214 -12.49 7.53 -1.93
C CYS A 214 -13.43 8.50 -1.17
N PRO A 215 -14.64 8.81 -1.69
CA PRO A 215 -15.51 9.82 -1.08
C PRO A 215 -16.21 9.32 0.21
N SER A 216 -16.39 8.01 0.36
CA SER A 216 -17.13 7.41 1.48
C SER A 216 -16.27 7.17 2.72
N ILE A 217 -14.95 7.05 2.56
CA ILE A 217 -14.01 6.75 3.65
C ILE A 217 -12.98 7.86 3.75
N ARG A 218 -12.79 8.39 4.96
CA ARG A 218 -11.69 9.29 5.28
C ARG A 218 -10.95 8.73 6.47
N ASN A 219 -9.76 8.19 6.23
CA ASN A 219 -8.92 7.62 7.27
C ASN A 219 -7.50 8.21 7.19
N PRO A 220 -7.20 9.28 7.96
CA PRO A 220 -5.90 9.93 7.90
C PRO A 220 -4.74 9.06 8.40
N TYR A 221 -4.99 7.93 9.06
CA TYR A 221 -3.94 6.99 9.47
C TYR A 221 -3.60 6.04 8.33
N LEU A 222 -4.61 5.60 7.57
CA LEU A 222 -4.43 4.81 6.34
C LEU A 222 -3.66 5.59 5.28
N VAL A 223 -4.13 6.79 4.93
CA VAL A 223 -3.50 7.67 3.96
C VAL A 223 -3.86 9.14 4.23
N SER A 224 -2.90 10.05 4.08
CA SER A 224 -3.19 11.47 4.07
C SER A 224 -2.12 12.30 3.35
N GLY A 225 -2.53 13.35 2.65
CA GLY A 225 -1.64 14.42 2.17
C GLY A 225 -1.23 14.30 0.71
N THR A 226 -1.81 13.38 -0.07
CA THR A 226 -1.53 13.25 -1.50
C THR A 226 -2.13 14.39 -2.34
N THR A 227 -3.00 15.22 -1.74
CA THR A 227 -3.58 16.43 -2.34
C THR A 227 -3.01 17.73 -1.77
N ALA A 228 -1.96 17.66 -0.94
CA ALA A 228 -1.39 18.84 -0.31
C ALA A 228 -0.73 19.76 -1.37
N PRO A 229 -0.98 21.08 -1.37
CA PRO A 229 -0.46 22.01 -2.37
C PRO A 229 1.07 22.06 -2.47
N ASP A 230 1.76 21.78 -1.36
CA ASP A 230 3.21 21.90 -1.24
C ASP A 230 3.96 20.63 -1.68
N MET A 231 3.24 19.58 -2.09
CA MET A 231 3.90 18.38 -2.60
C MET A 231 4.41 18.64 -4.02
N ALA A 232 5.66 18.22 -4.29
CA ALA A 232 6.17 18.12 -5.65
C ALA A 232 5.13 17.38 -6.51
N PRO A 233 4.96 17.69 -7.80
CA PRO A 233 3.91 17.13 -8.63
C PRO A 233 4.26 15.66 -8.99
N VAL A 234 4.32 14.79 -7.99
CA VAL A 234 4.72 13.38 -8.06
C VAL A 234 3.55 12.45 -7.69
N TYR A 235 2.33 12.98 -7.68
CA TYR A 235 1.08 12.22 -7.59
C TYR A 235 0.25 12.33 -8.88
N PRO A 236 -0.57 11.32 -9.20
CA PRO A 236 -1.61 11.42 -10.22
C PRO A 236 -2.59 12.56 -9.93
N ASP A 237 -3.13 13.17 -10.99
CA ASP A 237 -4.26 14.10 -10.87
C ASP A 237 -5.59 13.36 -10.61
N MET A 238 -6.69 14.09 -10.41
CA MET A 238 -7.96 13.47 -10.03
C MET A 238 -8.56 12.55 -11.11
N ALA A 239 -8.39 12.89 -12.39
CA ALA A 239 -8.87 12.05 -13.49
C ALA A 239 -8.09 10.74 -13.53
N HIS A 240 -6.76 10.83 -13.43
CA HIS A 240 -5.88 9.68 -13.40
C HIS A 240 -6.10 8.79 -12.16
N ARG A 241 -6.28 9.38 -10.97
CA ARG A 241 -6.65 8.65 -9.74
C ARG A 241 -7.94 7.84 -9.92
N THR A 242 -8.94 8.41 -10.59
CA THR A 242 -10.22 7.73 -10.85
C THR A 242 -10.01 6.53 -11.77
N ALA A 243 -9.23 6.69 -12.85
CA ALA A 243 -8.88 5.60 -13.76
C ALA A 243 -8.12 4.47 -13.03
N ILE A 244 -7.13 4.83 -12.21
CA ILE A 244 -6.34 3.89 -11.39
C ILE A 244 -7.24 3.14 -10.41
N TYR A 245 -8.14 3.83 -9.70
CA TYR A 245 -9.07 3.18 -8.77
C TYR A 245 -9.98 2.18 -9.49
N ASN A 246 -10.49 2.52 -10.66
CA ASN A 246 -11.30 1.60 -11.45
C ASN A 246 -10.52 0.34 -11.87
N ALA A 247 -9.25 0.50 -12.29
CA ALA A 247 -8.37 -0.63 -12.59
C ALA A 247 -8.09 -1.50 -11.35
N LEU A 248 -7.86 -0.87 -10.19
CA LEU A 248 -7.70 -1.57 -8.91
C LEU A 248 -8.92 -2.42 -8.57
N ILE A 249 -10.13 -1.85 -8.66
CA ILE A 249 -11.37 -2.60 -8.41
C ILE A 249 -11.57 -3.73 -9.44
N ALA A 250 -11.22 -3.49 -10.70
CA ALA A 250 -11.30 -4.51 -11.75
C ALA A 250 -10.39 -5.72 -11.46
N TYR A 251 -9.29 -5.54 -10.71
CA TYR A 251 -8.44 -6.63 -10.23
C TYR A 251 -8.94 -7.22 -8.90
N PHE A 252 -9.13 -6.38 -7.87
CA PHE A 252 -9.32 -6.84 -6.51
C PHE A 252 -10.73 -7.39 -6.24
N LYS A 253 -11.78 -6.87 -6.89
CA LYS A 253 -13.14 -7.37 -6.66
C LYS A 253 -13.31 -8.84 -7.12
N PRO A 254 -12.91 -9.25 -8.35
CA PRO A 254 -12.95 -10.66 -8.73
C PRO A 254 -12.07 -11.55 -7.84
N LEU A 255 -10.93 -11.04 -7.36
CA LEU A 255 -10.09 -11.75 -6.40
C LEU A 255 -10.84 -11.95 -5.07
N GLY A 256 -11.49 -10.91 -4.55
CA GLY A 256 -12.29 -10.98 -3.32
C GLY A 256 -13.43 -11.99 -3.45
N GLU A 257 -14.18 -11.94 -4.55
CA GLU A 257 -15.24 -12.90 -4.86
C GLU A 257 -14.73 -14.35 -4.93
N ALA A 258 -13.50 -14.57 -5.41
CA ALA A 258 -12.89 -15.90 -5.45
C ALA A 258 -12.39 -16.39 -4.08
N LEU A 259 -11.98 -15.48 -3.20
CA LEU A 259 -11.50 -15.79 -1.84
C LEU A 259 -12.64 -15.99 -0.83
N SER A 260 -13.83 -15.44 -1.09
CA SER A 260 -15.00 -15.56 -0.23
C SER A 260 -15.90 -16.77 -0.55
N ARG A 261 -15.49 -17.64 -1.47
CA ARG A 261 -16.17 -18.91 -1.80
C ARG A 261 -15.59 -20.04 -0.96
#